data_AF-A0A9N8YLQ2-F1
#
_entry.id   AF-A0A9N8YLQ2-F1
#
_cell.length_a   1.000
_cell.length_b   1.000
_cell.length_c   1.000
_cell.angle_alpha   90.00
_cell.angle_beta   90.00
_cell.angle_gamma   90.00
#
_symmetry.space_group_name_H-M   'P 1'
#
loop_
_entity.id
_entity.type
_entity.pdbx_description
1 polymer ?
#
loop_
_entity_poly.entity_id
_entity_poly.type
_entity_poly.pdbx_seq_one_letter_code
_entity_poly.pdbx_strand_id
1 'polypeptide(L)'
;MKWYQILSDYGVTEMQQIDNDDDDIRLLGKLVDKIIIPKLSRMANILNPFSSKQMKASVELIDQVVLSSSGGKDSQRFKDLISSFTDRLTSIVNSIEYDTLSLGKISLLESIAFYRNRYFWRNFKLLANLLLWRTLLPPENLRSLIDQLLDRCLLPLLSTGGVSDNDKYRKILELVPGEWMSQYLLEKIARGAVGF
;
A
#
# COMPACT_ATOMS: atom_id res chain seq x y z
N MET A 1 -13.99 -9.34 -12.14
CA MET A 1 -14.15 -10.68 -12.77
C MET A 1 -13.42 -11.70 -11.90
N LYS A 2 -14.10 -12.77 -11.45
CA LYS A 2 -13.48 -13.84 -10.64
C LYS A 2 -13.00 -14.96 -11.56
N TRP A 3 -11.84 -14.77 -12.17
CA TRP A 3 -11.31 -15.67 -13.20
C TRP A 3 -11.15 -17.12 -12.72
N TYR A 4 -10.79 -17.33 -11.46
CA TYR A 4 -10.59 -18.65 -10.89
C TYR A 4 -11.87 -19.47 -10.81
N GLN A 5 -13.03 -18.82 -10.58
CA GLN A 5 -14.32 -19.51 -10.60
C GLN A 5 -14.66 -19.98 -12.00
N ILE A 6 -14.50 -19.10 -12.99
CA ILE A 6 -14.74 -19.42 -14.40
C ILE A 6 -13.86 -20.59 -14.87
N LEU A 7 -12.60 -20.64 -14.44
CA LEU A 7 -11.71 -21.76 -14.75
C LEU A 7 -12.07 -23.03 -13.98
N SER A 8 -12.52 -22.92 -12.73
CA SER A 8 -12.96 -24.06 -11.92
C SER A 8 -14.25 -24.68 -12.46
N ASP A 9 -15.12 -23.86 -13.03
CA ASP A 9 -16.41 -24.29 -13.60
C ASP A 9 -16.26 -24.76 -15.06
N TYR A 10 -15.08 -24.57 -15.65
CA TYR A 10 -14.84 -24.91 -17.06
C TYR A 10 -14.84 -26.42 -17.26
N GLY A 11 -15.77 -26.91 -18.10
CA GLY A 11 -15.91 -28.34 -18.39
C GLY A 11 -16.80 -29.11 -17.40
N VAL A 12 -17.28 -28.45 -16.34
CA VAL A 12 -18.25 -29.06 -15.41
C VAL A 12 -19.62 -29.04 -16.08
N THR A 13 -20.06 -30.20 -16.59
CA THR A 13 -21.42 -30.36 -17.14
C THR A 13 -22.36 -30.76 -16.00
N GLU A 14 -23.53 -30.13 -15.92
CA GLU A 14 -24.50 -30.32 -14.82
C GLU A 14 -24.71 -31.82 -14.49
N MET A 15 -24.51 -32.19 -13.22
CA MET A 15 -24.73 -33.51 -12.59
C MET A 15 -23.61 -34.57 -12.63
N GLN A 16 -22.39 -34.28 -13.09
CA GLN A 16 -21.27 -35.18 -12.78
C GLN A 16 -20.86 -35.01 -11.31
N GLN A 17 -20.90 -36.10 -10.54
CA GLN A 17 -20.34 -36.11 -9.19
C GLN A 17 -18.87 -35.69 -9.29
N ILE A 18 -18.53 -34.55 -8.70
CA ILE A 18 -17.14 -34.11 -8.57
C ILE A 18 -16.42 -35.20 -7.78
N ASP A 19 -15.57 -35.97 -8.47
CA ASP A 19 -14.73 -36.97 -7.82
C ASP A 19 -13.64 -36.22 -7.04
N ASN A 20 -13.74 -36.24 -5.70
CA ASN A 20 -12.77 -35.54 -4.85
C ASN A 20 -11.35 -36.11 -4.94
N ASP A 21 -11.18 -37.28 -5.57
CA ASP A 21 -9.88 -37.88 -5.86
C ASP A 21 -9.32 -37.48 -7.25
N ASP A 22 -10.08 -36.70 -8.02
CA ASP A 22 -9.61 -36.12 -9.27
C ASP A 22 -8.50 -35.07 -9.01
N ASP A 23 -7.33 -35.33 -9.59
CA ASP A 23 -6.18 -34.45 -9.48
C ASP A 23 -6.40 -33.08 -10.15
N ASP A 24 -7.36 -32.99 -11.08
CA ASP A 24 -7.72 -31.76 -11.78
C ASP A 24 -8.32 -30.71 -10.84
N ILE A 25 -9.00 -31.11 -9.76
CA ILE A 25 -9.51 -30.20 -8.73
C ILE A 25 -8.36 -29.42 -8.07
N ARG A 26 -7.19 -30.06 -7.94
CA ARG A 26 -6.00 -29.45 -7.34
C ARG A 26 -5.14 -28.71 -8.37
N LEU A 27 -5.39 -28.88 -9.66
CA LEU A 27 -4.57 -28.31 -10.74
C LEU A 27 -4.55 -26.78 -10.68
N LEU A 28 -5.72 -26.15 -10.51
CA LEU A 28 -5.82 -24.69 -10.47
C LEU A 28 -5.00 -24.08 -9.34
N GLY A 29 -5.10 -24.62 -8.13
CA GLY A 29 -4.30 -24.17 -6.99
C GLY A 29 -2.81 -24.44 -7.17
N LYS A 30 -2.43 -25.61 -7.72
CA LYS A 30 -1.03 -25.91 -8.10
C LYS A 30 -0.48 -24.91 -9.13
N LEU A 31 -1.28 -24.49 -10.12
CA LEU A 31 -0.90 -23.50 -11.14
C LEU A 31 -0.74 -22.10 -10.53
N VAL A 32 -1.67 -21.69 -9.67
CA VAL A 32 -1.57 -20.43 -8.92
C VAL A 32 -0.26 -20.40 -8.14
N ASP A 33 0.00 -21.46 -7.39
CA ASP A 33 1.17 -21.55 -6.51
C ASP A 33 2.48 -21.60 -7.29
N LYS A 34 2.55 -22.34 -8.40
CA LYS A 34 3.79 -22.59 -9.15
C LYS A 34 4.07 -21.55 -10.24
N ILE A 35 3.06 -20.85 -10.74
CA ILE A 35 3.20 -19.97 -11.90
C ILE A 35 2.78 -18.53 -11.56
N ILE A 36 1.57 -18.35 -11.03
CA ILE A 36 1.01 -17.01 -10.81
C ILE A 36 1.76 -16.30 -9.69
N ILE A 37 1.95 -16.95 -8.54
CA ILE A 37 2.65 -16.37 -7.39
C ILE A 37 4.06 -15.92 -7.77
N PRO A 38 4.95 -16.76 -8.34
CA PRO A 38 6.30 -16.33 -8.72
C PRO A 38 6.31 -15.15 -9.71
N LYS A 39 5.37 -15.13 -10.66
CA LYS A 39 5.25 -14.03 -11.63
C LYS A 39 4.84 -12.73 -10.94
N LEU A 40 3.89 -12.79 -10.01
CA LEU A 40 3.48 -11.63 -9.22
C LEU A 40 4.59 -11.12 -8.30
N SER A 41 5.36 -12.01 -7.66
CA SER A 41 6.52 -11.61 -6.85
C SER A 41 7.53 -10.83 -7.70
N ARG A 42 7.80 -11.25 -8.94
CA ARG A 42 8.65 -10.50 -9.86
C ARG A 42 8.03 -9.15 -10.25
N MET A 43 6.71 -9.09 -10.40
CA MET A 43 6.00 -7.84 -10.69
C MET A 43 6.00 -6.86 -9.52
N ALA A 44 6.16 -7.33 -8.28
CA ALA A 44 6.30 -6.45 -7.12
C ALA A 44 7.43 -5.43 -7.32
N ASN A 45 8.55 -5.83 -7.92
CA ASN A 45 9.70 -4.95 -8.17
C ASN A 45 9.41 -3.77 -9.11
N ILE A 46 8.43 -3.90 -10.01
CA ILE A 46 8.05 -2.85 -10.96
C ILE A 46 6.80 -2.08 -10.53
N LEU A 47 6.21 -2.43 -9.39
CA LEU A 47 5.06 -1.72 -8.84
C LEU A 47 5.42 -0.25 -8.60
N ASN A 48 4.53 0.65 -9.00
CA ASN A 48 4.60 2.07 -8.69
C ASN A 48 3.62 2.42 -7.56
N PRO A 49 4.09 2.62 -6.31
CA PRO A 49 3.22 2.93 -5.18
C PRO A 49 2.49 4.27 -5.25
N PHE A 50 2.93 5.19 -6.13
CA PHE A 50 2.24 6.47 -6.37
C PHE A 50 1.03 6.34 -7.31
N SER A 51 0.88 5.20 -7.99
CA SER A 51 -0.24 4.93 -8.88
C SER A 51 -1.37 4.21 -8.14
N SER A 52 -2.45 4.93 -7.81
CA SER A 52 -3.62 4.34 -7.16
C SER A 52 -4.27 3.24 -7.99
N LYS A 53 -4.20 3.33 -9.33
CA LYS A 53 -4.69 2.27 -10.23
C LYS A 53 -3.89 0.99 -10.04
N GLN A 54 -2.56 1.08 -10.02
CA GLN A 54 -1.72 -0.10 -9.81
C GLN A 54 -1.89 -0.67 -8.41
N MET A 55 -1.92 0.18 -7.38
CA MET A 55 -2.08 -0.27 -5.99
C MET A 55 -3.40 -1.01 -5.76
N LYS A 56 -4.52 -0.47 -6.25
CA LYS A 56 -5.83 -1.14 -6.18
C LYS A 56 -5.83 -2.47 -6.94
N ALA A 57 -5.35 -2.46 -8.18
CA ALA A 57 -5.27 -3.67 -8.99
C ALA A 57 -4.39 -4.75 -8.34
N SER A 58 -3.28 -4.38 -7.71
CA SER A 58 -2.41 -5.32 -6.99
C SER A 58 -3.11 -5.94 -5.79
N VAL A 59 -3.80 -5.14 -4.96
CA VAL A 59 -4.56 -5.66 -3.81
C VAL A 59 -5.64 -6.63 -4.30
N GLU A 60 -6.42 -6.25 -5.30
CA GLU A 60 -7.48 -7.09 -5.88
C GLU A 60 -6.94 -8.41 -6.46
N LEU A 61 -5.79 -8.35 -7.15
CA LEU A 61 -5.15 -9.55 -7.71
C LEU A 61 -4.64 -10.49 -6.61
N ILE A 62 -4.03 -9.95 -5.55
CA ILE A 62 -3.55 -10.76 -4.42
C ILE A 62 -4.73 -11.40 -3.69
N ASP A 63 -5.83 -10.67 -3.46
CA ASP A 63 -7.04 -11.23 -2.86
C ASP A 63 -7.60 -12.39 -3.69
N GLN A 64 -7.58 -12.29 -5.03
CA GLN A 64 -8.00 -13.40 -5.91
C GLN A 64 -7.04 -14.59 -5.85
N VAL A 65 -5.74 -14.35 -5.71
CA VAL A 65 -4.73 -15.40 -5.55
C VAL A 65 -4.93 -16.14 -4.22
N VAL A 66 -5.23 -15.43 -3.13
CA VAL A 66 -5.57 -16.06 -1.84
C VAL A 66 -6.73 -17.04 -1.99
N LEU A 67 -7.77 -16.65 -2.71
CA LEU A 67 -8.99 -17.45 -2.88
C LEU A 67 -8.80 -18.65 -3.83
N SER A 68 -7.77 -18.63 -4.68
CA SER A 68 -7.53 -19.67 -5.69
C SER A 68 -6.31 -20.57 -5.41
N SER A 69 -5.46 -20.21 -4.44
CA SER A 69 -4.31 -21.00 -4.01
C SER A 69 -4.74 -22.21 -3.17
N SER A 70 -4.03 -23.33 -3.31
CA SER A 70 -4.27 -24.54 -2.51
C SER A 70 -3.96 -24.38 -1.02
N GLY A 71 -3.07 -23.44 -0.65
CA GLY A 71 -2.63 -23.23 0.73
C GLY A 71 -3.08 -21.89 1.34
N GLY A 72 -3.86 -21.09 0.60
CA GLY A 72 -4.38 -19.81 1.06
C GLY A 72 -3.30 -18.87 1.63
N LYS A 73 -3.68 -18.11 2.68
CA LYS A 73 -2.80 -17.12 3.33
C LYS A 73 -1.65 -17.73 4.14
N ASP A 74 -1.79 -18.98 4.59
CA ASP A 74 -0.80 -19.61 5.47
C ASP A 74 0.35 -20.27 4.71
N SER A 75 0.20 -20.45 3.39
CA SER A 75 1.23 -21.01 2.54
C SER A 75 2.50 -20.16 2.56
N GLN A 76 3.66 -20.81 2.62
CA GLN A 76 4.95 -20.13 2.57
C GLN A 76 5.09 -19.26 1.32
N ARG A 77 4.58 -19.75 0.18
CA ARG A 77 4.61 -19.04 -1.11
C ARG A 77 3.83 -17.73 -1.06
N PHE A 78 2.67 -17.72 -0.39
CA PHE A 78 1.91 -16.49 -0.20
C PHE A 78 2.64 -15.52 0.72
N LYS A 79 3.25 -16.01 1.81
CA LYS A 79 4.07 -15.18 2.70
C LYS A 79 5.25 -14.55 1.96
N ASP A 80 5.94 -15.31 1.12
CA ASP A 80 7.04 -14.82 0.28
C ASP A 80 6.57 -13.77 -0.74
N LEU A 81 5.38 -13.94 -1.30
CA LEU A 81 4.73 -12.96 -2.17
C LEU A 81 4.48 -11.64 -1.42
N ILE A 82 3.85 -11.69 -0.25
CA ILE A 82 3.59 -10.52 0.58
C ILE A 82 4.90 -9.85 1.00
N SER A 83 5.93 -10.64 1.35
CA SER A 83 7.27 -10.11 1.66
C SER A 83 7.82 -9.30 0.49
N SER A 84 7.75 -9.82 -0.74
CA SER A 84 8.24 -9.13 -1.94
C SER A 84 7.59 -7.75 -2.15
N PHE A 85 6.27 -7.65 -1.90
CA PHE A 85 5.56 -6.37 -1.97
C PHE A 85 5.92 -5.46 -0.79
N THR A 86 6.06 -6.02 0.41
CA THR A 86 6.48 -5.29 1.61
C THR A 86 7.84 -4.66 1.41
N ASP A 87 8.81 -5.42 0.88
CA ASP A 87 10.17 -4.96 0.60
C ASP A 87 10.16 -3.82 -0.43
N ARG A 88 9.34 -3.96 -1.48
CA ARG A 88 9.16 -2.89 -2.47
C ARG A 88 8.61 -1.61 -1.84
N LEU A 89 7.54 -1.71 -1.05
CA LEU A 89 6.91 -0.54 -0.41
C LEU A 89 7.88 0.12 0.56
N THR A 90 8.60 -0.68 1.34
CA THR A 90 9.63 -0.22 2.28
C THR A 90 10.78 0.47 1.57
N SER A 91 11.29 -0.11 0.48
CA SER A 91 12.34 0.50 -0.34
C SER A 91 11.92 1.85 -0.90
N ILE A 92 10.68 1.97 -1.40
CA ILE A 92 10.16 3.23 -1.93
C ILE A 92 10.00 4.26 -0.82
N VAL A 93 9.41 3.91 0.33
CA VAL A 93 9.27 4.84 1.46
C VAL A 93 10.64 5.30 1.98
N ASN A 94 11.61 4.41 2.09
CA ASN A 94 12.98 4.75 2.50
C ASN A 94 13.72 5.62 1.49
N SER A 95 13.44 5.46 0.19
CA SER A 95 14.03 6.30 -0.86
C SER A 95 13.47 7.72 -0.92
N ILE A 96 12.39 8.01 -0.18
CA ILE A 96 11.84 9.36 -0.09
C ILE A 96 12.75 10.18 0.82
N GLU A 97 13.75 10.78 0.21
CA GLU A 97 14.54 11.81 0.84
C GLU A 97 13.79 13.14 0.73
N TYR A 98 13.50 13.73 1.89
CA TYR A 98 13.18 15.14 1.97
C TYR A 98 14.48 15.89 2.23
N ASP A 99 15.01 16.55 1.21
CA ASP A 99 16.09 17.51 1.42
C ASP A 99 15.54 18.74 2.13
N THR A 100 15.60 18.68 3.46
CA THR A 100 15.23 19.77 4.38
C THR A 100 15.98 21.06 4.08
N LEU A 101 17.18 20.98 3.48
CA LEU A 101 18.07 22.11 3.26
C LEU A 101 17.70 22.93 2.02
N SER A 102 17.11 22.30 1.00
CA SER A 102 16.75 22.95 -0.26
C SER A 102 15.41 23.70 -0.22
N LEU A 103 14.41 23.23 0.55
CA LEU A 103 13.08 23.86 0.64
C LEU A 103 12.84 24.65 1.93
N GLY A 104 13.59 24.37 3.01
CA GLY A 104 13.39 25.02 4.31
C GLY A 104 13.87 26.47 4.38
N LYS A 105 14.81 26.89 3.52
CA LYS A 105 15.47 28.20 3.61
C LYS A 105 14.88 29.29 2.70
N ILE A 106 13.99 28.96 1.78
CA ILE A 106 13.46 29.94 0.80
C ILE A 106 11.94 29.75 0.66
N SER A 107 11.19 30.08 1.72
CA SER A 107 9.72 30.12 1.66
C SER A 107 9.16 31.40 1.00
N LEU A 108 10.02 32.24 0.43
CA LEU A 108 9.66 33.56 -0.11
C LEU A 108 9.38 33.57 -1.62
N LEU A 109 9.68 32.49 -2.35
CA LEU A 109 9.39 32.36 -3.77
C LEU A 109 8.12 31.53 -3.98
N GLU A 110 7.14 32.10 -4.68
CA GLU A 110 5.85 31.46 -4.99
C GLU A 110 6.02 30.09 -5.69
N SER A 111 7.04 29.98 -6.54
CA SER A 111 7.40 28.73 -7.21
C SER A 111 7.75 27.60 -6.21
N ILE A 112 8.48 27.91 -5.14
CA ILE A 112 8.88 26.94 -4.11
C ILE A 112 7.68 26.49 -3.30
N ALA A 113 6.75 27.39 -2.97
CA ALA A 113 5.50 27.06 -2.30
C ALA A 113 4.64 26.10 -3.15
N PHE A 114 4.57 26.32 -4.47
CA PHE A 114 3.89 25.42 -5.40
C PHE A 114 4.53 24.02 -5.43
N TYR A 115 5.85 23.93 -5.55
CA TYR A 115 6.56 22.64 -5.54
C TYR A 115 6.35 21.90 -4.21
N ARG A 116 6.43 22.60 -3.09
CA ARG A 116 6.16 22.04 -1.75
C ARG A 116 4.75 21.47 -1.67
N ASN A 117 3.76 22.22 -2.13
CA ASN A 117 2.37 21.78 -2.13
C ASN A 117 2.17 20.54 -3.00
N ARG A 118 2.72 20.53 -4.22
CA ARG A 118 2.66 19.38 -5.11
C ARG A 118 3.36 18.15 -4.51
N TYR A 119 4.51 18.35 -3.89
CA TYR A 119 5.27 17.28 -3.23
C TYR A 119 4.52 16.71 -2.02
N PHE A 120 3.87 17.57 -1.22
CA PHE A 120 2.97 17.13 -0.15
C PHE A 120 1.86 16.23 -0.70
N TRP A 121 1.08 16.70 -1.69
CA TRP A 121 -0.06 15.93 -2.20
C TRP A 121 0.35 14.62 -2.87
N ARG A 122 1.53 14.60 -3.52
CA ARG A 122 2.10 13.36 -4.07
C ARG A 122 2.37 12.32 -2.96
N ASN A 123 2.95 12.72 -1.84
CA ASN A 123 3.26 11.82 -0.73
C ASN A 123 2.03 11.51 0.14
N PHE A 124 1.10 12.44 0.26
CA PHE A 124 -0.22 12.17 0.86
C PHE A 124 -1.00 11.11 0.07
N LYS A 125 -0.93 11.15 -1.27
CA LYS A 125 -1.50 10.09 -2.12
C LYS A 125 -0.81 8.74 -1.89
N LEU A 126 0.50 8.73 -1.68
CA LEU A 126 1.22 7.51 -1.32
C LEU A 126 0.72 6.95 0.02
N LEU A 127 0.55 7.80 1.04
CA LEU A 127 -0.03 7.43 2.33
C LEU A 127 -1.42 6.78 2.17
N ALA A 128 -2.30 7.40 1.38
CA ALA A 128 -3.61 6.84 1.08
C ALA A 128 -3.53 5.49 0.36
N ASN A 129 -2.58 5.33 -0.55
CA ASN A 129 -2.37 4.07 -1.26
C ASN A 129 -1.82 2.97 -0.34
N LEU A 130 -0.96 3.29 0.63
CA LEU A 130 -0.46 2.32 1.62
C LEU A 130 -1.60 1.74 2.45
N LEU A 131 -2.58 2.57 2.84
CA LEU A 131 -3.75 2.12 3.60
C LEU A 131 -4.66 1.14 2.85
N LEU A 132 -4.57 1.06 1.52
CA LEU A 132 -5.27 0.03 0.74
C LEU A 132 -4.76 -1.39 1.06
N TRP A 133 -3.53 -1.50 1.56
CA TRP A 133 -2.87 -2.77 1.85
C TRP A 133 -3.10 -3.28 3.28
N ARG A 134 -3.95 -2.61 4.07
CA ARG A 134 -4.22 -2.95 5.47
C ARG A 134 -4.75 -4.37 5.73
N THR A 135 -5.35 -4.98 4.71
CA THR A 135 -5.91 -6.35 4.79
C THR A 135 -4.90 -7.43 4.39
N LEU A 136 -3.78 -7.03 3.77
CA LEU A 136 -2.77 -7.91 3.20
C LEU A 136 -1.44 -7.86 3.95
N LEU A 137 -1.04 -6.67 4.42
CA LEU A 137 0.19 -6.48 5.17
C LEU A 137 -0.03 -6.72 6.67
N PRO A 138 1.00 -7.21 7.38
CA PRO A 138 0.99 -7.19 8.83
C PRO A 138 0.83 -5.76 9.35
N PRO A 139 -0.01 -5.53 10.39
CA PRO A 139 -0.32 -4.20 10.88
C PRO A 139 0.92 -3.44 11.36
N GLU A 140 1.88 -4.13 11.96
CA GLU A 140 3.15 -3.56 12.42
C GLU A 140 4.00 -2.99 11.28
N ASN A 141 4.09 -3.70 10.15
CA ASN A 141 4.82 -3.23 8.98
C ASN A 141 4.17 -1.98 8.39
N LEU A 142 2.84 -2.00 8.24
CA LEU A 142 2.12 -0.88 7.65
C LEU A 142 2.14 0.36 8.58
N ARG A 143 2.02 0.18 9.90
CA ARG A 143 2.22 1.26 10.89
C ARG A 143 3.61 1.88 10.79
N SER A 144 4.66 1.06 10.72
CA SER A 144 6.04 1.54 10.56
C SER A 144 6.22 2.37 9.28
N LEU A 145 5.65 1.93 8.15
CA LEU A 145 5.70 2.68 6.90
C LEU A 145 4.96 4.01 6.96
N ILE A 146 3.78 4.02 7.61
CA ILE A 146 2.98 5.24 7.81
C ILE A 146 3.73 6.23 8.69
N ASP A 147 4.25 5.78 9.84
CA ASP A 147 5.01 6.62 10.77
C ASP A 147 6.25 7.21 10.09
N GLN A 148 7.00 6.41 9.32
CA GLN A 148 8.17 6.88 8.59
C GLN A 148 7.80 7.94 7.53
N LEU A 149 6.74 7.73 6.76
CA LEU A 149 6.30 8.67 5.73
C LEU A 149 5.79 9.98 6.35
N LEU A 150 5.08 9.90 7.48
CA LEU A 150 4.62 11.05 8.22
C LEU A 150 5.79 11.85 8.79
N ASP A 151 6.68 11.21 9.54
CA ASP A 151 7.75 11.87 10.28
C ASP A 151 8.87 12.40 9.37
N ARG A 152 9.29 11.62 8.37
CA ARG A 152 10.43 11.98 7.51
C ARG A 152 10.07 12.87 6.32
N CYS A 153 8.81 12.87 5.89
CA CYS A 153 8.39 13.56 4.67
C CYS A 153 7.26 14.55 4.91
N LEU A 154 6.09 14.11 5.38
CA LEU A 154 4.90 14.97 5.41
C LEU A 154 4.98 16.06 6.48
N LEU A 155 5.36 15.73 7.71
CA LEU A 155 5.43 16.69 8.80
C LEU A 155 6.52 17.77 8.61
N PRO A 156 7.74 17.43 8.12
CA PRO A 156 8.74 18.43 7.80
C PRO A 156 8.26 19.46 6.76
N LEU A 157 7.46 19.04 5.77
CA LEU A 157 6.90 19.96 4.76
C LEU A 157 5.95 20.99 5.39
N LEU A 158 5.15 20.57 6.35
CA LEU A 158 4.15 21.41 7.01
C LEU A 158 4.77 22.32 8.08
N SER A 159 5.87 21.89 8.71
CA SER A 159 6.55 22.65 9.77
C SER A 159 7.27 23.91 9.26
N THR A 160 7.34 24.11 7.93
CA THR A 160 7.96 25.30 7.30
C THR A 160 7.04 26.53 7.21
N GLY A 161 5.86 26.49 7.85
CA GLY A 161 5.05 27.69 8.14
C GLY A 161 4.30 28.30 6.95
N GLY A 162 3.69 27.48 6.08
CA GLY A 162 2.77 28.01 5.08
C GLY A 162 1.45 28.49 5.67
N VAL A 163 0.93 29.60 5.16
CA VAL A 163 -0.33 30.26 5.58
C VAL A 163 -1.59 29.35 5.46
N SER A 164 -1.48 28.14 4.90
CA SER A 164 -2.60 27.22 4.61
C SER A 164 -2.32 25.75 4.99
N ASP A 165 -1.34 25.47 5.84
CA ASP A 165 -0.94 24.08 6.13
C ASP A 165 -1.87 23.36 7.15
N ASN A 166 -2.74 24.08 7.87
CA ASN A 166 -3.70 23.51 8.84
C ASN A 166 -4.67 22.50 8.21
N ASP A 167 -5.18 22.77 7.01
CA ASP A 167 -6.10 21.85 6.32
C ASP A 167 -5.41 20.55 5.91
N LYS A 168 -4.10 20.59 5.65
CA LYS A 168 -3.31 19.40 5.33
C LYS A 168 -3.14 18.50 6.53
N TYR A 169 -2.95 19.06 7.73
CA TYR A 169 -2.97 18.30 8.98
C TYR A 169 -4.33 17.61 9.19
N ARG A 170 -5.45 18.32 8.96
CA ARG A 170 -6.80 17.74 9.05
C ARG A 170 -7.00 16.58 8.07
N LYS A 171 -6.53 16.73 6.83
CA LYS A 171 -6.60 15.67 5.81
C LYS A 171 -5.83 14.42 6.22
N ILE A 172 -4.73 14.56 6.95
CA ILE A 172 -3.98 13.41 7.50
C ILE A 172 -4.80 12.71 8.59
N LEU A 173 -5.42 13.46 9.50
CA LEU A 173 -6.28 12.91 10.57
C LEU A 173 -7.53 12.22 10.03
N GLU A 174 -8.12 12.74 8.95
CA GLU A 174 -9.27 12.12 8.27
C GLU A 174 -8.91 10.79 7.60
N LEU A 175 -7.65 10.67 7.12
CA LEU A 175 -7.21 9.53 6.33
C LEU A 175 -6.68 8.38 7.19
N VAL A 176 -5.85 8.69 8.19
CA VAL A 176 -5.14 7.68 9.00
C VAL A 176 -5.86 7.51 10.34
N PRO A 177 -6.31 6.29 10.69
CA PRO A 177 -6.89 6.05 12.01
C PRO A 177 -5.87 6.33 13.12
N GLY A 178 -6.30 6.93 14.23
CA GLY A 178 -5.42 7.30 15.34
C GLY A 178 -4.56 6.15 15.88
N GLU A 179 -5.11 4.93 15.87
CA GLU A 179 -4.46 3.70 16.33
C GLU A 179 -3.25 3.27 15.47
N TRP A 180 -3.12 3.84 14.28
CA TRP A 180 -2.07 3.52 13.31
C TRP A 180 -0.89 4.48 13.37
N MET A 181 -0.97 5.50 14.23
CA MET A 181 0.08 6.49 14.44
C MET A 181 0.66 6.35 15.84
N SER A 182 1.96 6.63 15.98
CA SER A 182 2.53 6.84 17.31
C SER A 182 1.87 8.03 18.02
N GLN A 183 1.80 7.98 19.36
CA GLN A 183 1.20 9.06 20.16
C GLN A 183 1.85 10.42 19.89
N TYR A 184 3.18 10.44 19.74
CA TYR A 184 3.93 11.65 19.39
C TYR A 184 3.47 12.28 18.06
N LEU A 185 3.27 11.46 17.01
CA LEU A 185 2.83 11.97 15.71
C LEU A 185 1.39 12.46 15.77
N LEU A 186 0.51 11.73 16.45
CA LEU A 186 -0.88 12.12 16.62
C LEU A 186 -1.00 13.49 17.31
N GLU A 187 -0.27 13.70 18.40
CA GLU A 187 -0.26 14.98 19.11
C GLU A 187 0.27 16.12 18.23
N LYS A 188 1.36 15.88 17.49
CA LYS A 188 1.96 16.88 16.59
C LYS A 188 1.01 17.27 15.44
N ILE A 189 0.33 16.29 14.84
CA ILE A 189 -0.65 16.53 13.77
C ILE A 189 -1.88 17.26 14.32
N ALA A 190 -2.37 16.87 15.51
CA ALA A 190 -3.51 17.50 16.16
C ALA A 190 -3.24 18.98 16.49
N ARG A 191 -2.06 19.31 17.03
CA ARG A 191 -1.65 20.70 17.29
C ARG A 191 -1.60 21.52 15.99
N GLY A 192 -0.97 20.99 14.95
CA GLY A 192 -0.92 21.64 13.63
C GLY A 192 -2.29 21.84 12.98
N ALA A 193 -3.26 20.94 13.21
CA ALA A 193 -4.62 21.08 12.69
C ALA A 193 -5.42 22.24 13.34
N VAL A 194 -5.06 22.61 14.57
CA VAL A 194 -5.68 23.71 15.33
C VAL A 194 -4.91 25.03 15.15
N GLY A 195 -3.70 24.99 14.59
CA GLY A 195 -2.88 26.17 14.28
C GLY A 195 -1.92 26.59 15.39
N PHE A 196 -1.53 25.65 16.26
CA PHE A 196 -0.52 25.82 17.31
C PHE A 196 0.86 25.36 16.86
#